data_AF-A0A968J3H0-F1
#
_entry.id   AF-A0A968J3H0-F1
#
_cell.length_a   1.000
_cell.length_b   1.000
_cell.length_c   1.000
_cell.angle_alpha   90.00
_cell.angle_beta   90.00
_cell.angle_gamma   90.00
#
_symmetry.space_group_name_H-M   'P 1'
#
loop_
_entity.id
_entity.type
_entity.pdbx_description
1 polymer ?
#
loop_
_entity_poly.entity_id
_entity_poly.type
_entity_poly.pdbx_seq_one_letter_code
_entity_poly.pdbx_strand_id
1 'polypeptide(L)'
;MTWSGSLAHAQPQLPQPTPRLDFPPPSAFDRTRYLLGPGDQIQISVFNTPELSVERQVLLDGSLTVPLIGTLQVEGKTLNQLDDELTFQLSALLERPLVDVSLVAARPLRIAVVGEVNRPGAYTLTVGAGSVTVGEVGASTASSLRVPIPSVTQILQGAGGITELADIRRVQVRRPQPNGGPPQSFTVNLWDLIQEGDLEQDLLLFDGDSIFVPTALEVATTEAIELASANLSPTQITVNVVGEVRRPGALDLPPNTPLNQAILAAGGLNSRADDLSVELIRLKPNGTVIQREFALDLSQNLNEETNPTLRNTDVVVVNPSVLAQTADTLDVIVSPLSPLLLLLRVFD
;
A
#
# COMPACT_ATOMS: atom_id res chain seq x y z
N MET A 1 21.06 -20.51 -64.86
CA MET A 1 19.95 -20.19 -63.93
C MET A 1 20.01 -21.17 -62.78
N THR A 2 20.57 -20.77 -61.64
CA THR A 2 20.22 -21.33 -60.33
C THR A 2 20.40 -20.21 -59.31
N TRP A 3 19.34 -19.96 -58.57
CA TRP A 3 19.08 -18.79 -57.74
C TRP A 3 19.51 -19.13 -56.31
N SER A 4 20.43 -18.34 -55.74
CA SER A 4 20.87 -18.45 -54.35
C SER A 4 19.95 -17.58 -53.47
N GLY A 5 19.09 -18.22 -52.67
CA GLY A 5 18.26 -17.53 -51.67
C GLY A 5 18.51 -18.10 -50.28
N SER A 6 19.44 -17.50 -49.53
CA SER A 6 19.64 -17.75 -48.11
C SER A 6 18.59 -16.99 -47.32
N LEU A 7 17.60 -17.69 -46.78
CA LEU A 7 16.60 -17.13 -45.87
C LEU A 7 17.26 -16.81 -44.52
N ALA A 8 17.60 -15.54 -44.31
CA ALA A 8 17.99 -15.02 -43.00
C ALA A 8 16.76 -15.08 -42.08
N HIS A 9 16.83 -15.94 -41.06
CA HIS A 9 15.85 -15.96 -39.98
C HIS A 9 16.01 -14.67 -39.16
N ALA A 10 15.02 -13.79 -39.21
CA ALA A 10 14.93 -12.66 -38.31
C ALA A 10 14.69 -13.21 -36.89
N GLN A 11 15.69 -13.10 -36.03
CA GLN A 11 15.52 -13.38 -34.60
C GLN A 11 14.50 -12.38 -34.02
N PRO A 12 13.53 -12.83 -33.21
CA PRO A 12 12.68 -11.94 -32.45
C PRO A 12 13.56 -11.06 -31.56
N GLN A 13 13.56 -9.75 -31.79
CA GLN A 13 14.22 -8.82 -30.90
C GLN A 13 13.48 -8.85 -29.57
N LEU A 14 14.19 -9.18 -28.49
CA LEU A 14 13.69 -9.05 -27.14
C LEU A 14 13.19 -7.61 -26.95
N PRO A 15 12.04 -7.39 -26.29
CA PRO A 15 11.59 -6.04 -25.96
C PRO A 15 12.71 -5.34 -25.17
N GLN A 16 13.14 -4.18 -25.67
CA GLN A 16 14.12 -3.35 -25.00
C GLN A 16 13.56 -2.95 -23.63
N PRO A 17 14.34 -3.05 -22.52
CA PRO A 17 13.90 -2.50 -21.25
C PRO A 17 13.62 -1.01 -21.43
N THR A 18 12.46 -0.55 -20.96
CA THR A 18 12.09 0.86 -20.92
C THR A 18 13.23 1.68 -20.31
N PRO A 19 13.59 2.84 -20.90
CA PRO A 19 14.67 3.67 -20.38
C PRO A 19 14.38 4.00 -18.91
N ARG A 20 15.37 3.72 -18.05
CA ARG A 20 15.34 4.13 -16.64
C ARG A 20 15.14 5.64 -16.60
N LEU A 21 14.06 6.07 -15.96
CA LEU A 21 13.89 7.48 -15.63
C LEU A 21 14.86 7.74 -14.48
N ASP A 22 16.03 8.29 -14.79
CA ASP A 22 17.05 8.66 -13.81
C ASP A 22 16.54 9.87 -12.99
N PHE A 23 15.73 9.61 -11.97
CA PHE A 23 15.49 10.58 -10.93
C PHE A 23 16.69 10.55 -9.98
N PRO A 24 17.34 11.69 -9.68
CA PRO A 24 18.37 11.69 -8.65
C PRO A 24 17.74 11.17 -7.36
N PRO A 25 18.39 10.22 -6.66
CA PRO A 25 17.87 9.72 -5.39
C PRO A 25 17.65 10.93 -4.46
N PRO A 26 16.59 10.92 -3.63
CA PRO A 26 16.28 12.03 -2.74
C PRO A 26 17.57 12.51 -2.04
N SER A 27 18.00 13.76 -2.23
CA SER A 27 19.31 14.20 -1.73
C SER A 27 19.50 13.79 -0.26
N ALA A 28 20.63 13.17 0.07
CA ALA A 28 20.96 12.56 1.37
C ALA A 28 21.12 13.55 2.54
N PHE A 29 20.41 14.69 2.51
CA PHE A 29 20.35 15.61 3.64
C PHE A 29 19.59 14.94 4.79
N ASP A 30 20.39 14.37 5.68
CA ASP A 30 20.09 14.08 7.07
C ASP A 30 18.89 13.16 7.36
N ARG A 31 18.75 12.11 6.55
CA ARG A 31 17.65 11.11 6.61
C ARG A 31 17.57 10.30 7.93
N THR A 32 18.47 10.49 8.89
CA THR A 32 18.60 9.57 10.06
C THR A 32 18.47 10.24 11.41
N ARG A 33 18.32 11.57 11.48
CA ARG A 33 18.29 12.28 12.74
C ARG A 33 16.87 12.67 13.12
N TYR A 34 16.40 12.11 14.23
CA TYR A 34 15.15 12.51 14.86
C TYR A 34 15.24 13.98 15.29
N LEU A 35 14.29 14.78 14.84
CA LEU A 35 14.17 16.20 15.22
C LEU A 35 13.06 16.36 16.24
N LEU A 36 13.40 17.01 17.34
CA LEU A 36 12.46 17.33 18.40
C LEU A 36 11.34 18.24 17.86
N GLY A 37 10.15 18.04 18.39
CA GLY A 37 9.00 18.86 18.06
C GLY A 37 7.86 18.68 19.05
N PRO A 38 6.77 19.45 18.87
CA PRO A 38 5.67 19.50 19.82
C PRO A 38 5.08 18.14 20.16
N GLY A 39 4.91 17.85 21.45
CA GLY A 39 4.36 16.59 21.93
C GLY A 39 5.39 15.52 22.29
N ASP A 40 6.66 15.69 21.95
CA ASP A 40 7.75 14.80 22.39
C ASP A 40 7.92 14.84 23.91
N GLN A 41 8.21 13.70 24.52
CA GLN A 41 8.50 13.57 25.95
C GLN A 41 9.97 13.24 26.15
N ILE A 42 10.65 14.10 26.89
CA ILE A 42 12.10 14.10 27.04
C ILE A 42 12.44 13.96 28.53
N GLN A 43 13.38 13.08 28.83
CA GLN A 43 14.02 12.98 30.12
C GLN A 43 15.31 13.79 30.09
N ILE A 44 15.40 14.77 30.98
CA ILE A 44 16.64 15.50 31.26
C ILE A 44 17.21 14.92 32.54
N SER A 45 18.45 14.45 32.48
CA SER A 45 19.17 13.93 33.64
C SER A 45 20.39 14.82 33.89
N VAL A 46 20.51 15.36 35.10
CA VAL A 46 21.66 16.17 35.51
C VAL A 46 22.43 15.39 36.57
N PHE A 47 23.65 14.99 36.24
CA PHE A 47 24.46 14.16 37.12
C PHE A 47 24.74 14.86 38.46
N ASN A 48 24.68 14.13 39.57
CA ASN A 48 24.81 14.64 40.95
C ASN A 48 23.78 15.70 41.37
N THR A 49 22.76 15.99 40.54
CA THR A 49 21.71 16.97 40.87
C THR A 49 20.33 16.41 40.49
N PRO A 50 19.83 15.40 41.22
CA PRO A 50 18.56 14.74 40.90
C PRO A 50 17.37 15.70 40.97
N GLU A 51 17.42 16.77 41.78
CA GLU A 51 16.35 17.78 41.80
C GLU A 51 16.17 18.56 40.48
N LEU A 52 17.17 18.55 39.60
CA LEU A 52 17.09 19.15 38.26
C LEU A 52 16.81 18.11 37.17
N SER A 53 16.85 16.83 37.52
CA SER A 53 16.54 15.74 36.60
C SER A 53 15.03 15.60 36.49
N VAL A 54 14.48 15.99 35.34
CA VAL A 54 13.04 16.08 35.13
C VAL A 54 12.62 15.49 33.80
N GLU A 55 11.44 14.90 33.81
CA GLU A 55 10.74 14.53 32.59
C GLU A 55 9.82 15.69 32.16
N ARG A 56 9.93 16.10 30.90
CA ARG A 56 9.20 17.24 30.35
C ARG A 56 8.71 16.95 28.95
N GLN A 57 7.54 17.50 28.65
CA GLN A 57 6.95 17.44 27.32
C GLN A 57 7.26 18.74 26.56
N VAL A 58 7.60 18.62 25.29
CA VAL A 58 7.72 19.75 24.37
C VAL A 58 6.33 20.33 24.11
N LEU A 59 6.17 21.63 24.36
CA LEU A 59 4.92 22.36 24.23
C LEU A 59 4.56 22.62 22.75
N LEU A 60 3.32 23.05 22.52
CA LEU A 60 2.76 23.35 21.19
C LEU A 60 3.51 24.45 20.42
N ASP A 61 4.21 25.33 21.13
CA ASP A 61 5.02 26.42 20.58
C ASP A 61 6.48 26.01 20.34
N GLY A 62 6.78 24.70 20.44
CA GLY A 62 8.12 24.15 20.24
C GLY A 62 9.05 24.28 21.44
N SER A 63 8.55 24.78 22.58
CA SER A 63 9.37 25.09 23.74
C SER A 63 9.37 24.00 24.81
N LEU A 64 10.41 23.98 25.65
CA LEU A 64 10.60 23.07 26.76
C LEU A 64 10.94 23.86 28.03
N THR A 65 10.21 23.64 29.11
CA THR A 65 10.50 24.30 30.39
C THR A 65 11.45 23.47 31.25
N VAL A 66 12.63 24.02 31.52
CA VAL A 66 13.70 23.38 32.29
C VAL A 66 13.93 24.14 33.60
N PRO A 67 14.03 23.46 34.76
CA PRO A 67 14.34 24.09 36.04
C PRO A 67 15.63 24.94 35.96
N LEU A 68 15.64 26.08 36.65
CA LEU A 68 16.72 27.09 36.69
C LEU A 68 17.02 27.84 35.37
N ILE A 69 16.78 27.22 34.21
CA ILE A 69 16.99 27.84 32.89
C ILE A 69 15.73 28.59 32.41
N GLY A 70 14.56 28.04 32.69
CA GLY A 70 13.28 28.55 32.20
C GLY A 70 12.87 27.89 30.88
N THR A 71 12.22 28.65 30.00
CA THR A 71 11.70 28.14 28.71
C THR A 71 12.76 28.21 27.62
N LEU A 72 13.03 27.08 26.99
CA LEU A 72 13.99 26.93 25.90
C LEU A 72 13.30 26.49 24.62
N GLN A 73 13.69 27.03 23.47
CA GLN A 73 13.19 26.55 22.19
C GLN A 73 13.93 25.28 21.75
N VAL A 74 13.18 24.20 21.50
CA VAL A 74 13.77 22.88 21.18
C VAL A 74 13.29 22.30 19.86
N GLU A 75 12.24 22.85 19.26
CA GLU A 75 11.77 22.42 17.95
C GLU A 75 12.88 22.47 16.88
N GLY A 76 12.98 21.40 16.10
CA GLY A 76 13.98 21.26 15.05
C GLY A 76 15.40 20.94 15.54
N LYS A 77 15.62 20.84 16.86
CA LYS A 77 16.91 20.40 17.43
C LYS A 77 16.97 18.89 17.54
N THR A 78 18.18 18.36 17.47
CA THR A 78 18.47 16.97 17.86
C THR A 78 18.66 16.87 19.37
N LEU A 79 18.56 15.65 19.93
CA LEU A 79 18.81 15.41 21.35
C LEU A 79 20.21 15.88 21.77
N ASN A 80 21.23 15.63 20.96
CA ASN A 80 22.61 16.06 21.24
C ASN A 80 22.75 17.58 21.24
N GLN A 81 22.09 18.27 20.30
CA GLN A 81 22.11 19.73 20.28
C GLN A 81 21.44 20.32 21.53
N LEU A 82 20.36 19.69 22.00
CA LEU A 82 19.69 20.08 23.23
C LEU A 82 20.58 19.81 24.45
N ASP A 83 21.26 18.67 24.49
CA ASP A 83 22.22 18.31 25.54
C ASP A 83 23.36 19.33 25.68
N ASP A 84 24.00 19.67 24.56
CA ASP A 84 25.07 20.67 24.49
C ASP A 84 24.59 22.05 24.99
N GLU A 85 23.38 22.46 24.57
CA GLU A 85 22.80 23.75 24.94
C GLU A 85 22.41 23.82 26.42
N LEU A 86 21.83 22.76 26.98
CA LEU A 86 21.50 22.69 28.40
C LEU A 86 22.77 22.67 29.25
N THR A 87 23.80 21.94 28.83
CA THR A 87 25.10 21.92 29.50
C THR A 87 25.72 23.32 29.53
N PHE A 88 25.67 24.04 28.41
CA PHE A 88 26.15 25.42 28.34
C PHE A 88 25.36 26.35 29.25
N GLN A 89 24.02 26.32 29.22
CA GLN A 89 23.16 27.18 30.04
C GLN A 89 23.34 26.91 31.55
N LEU A 90 23.45 25.64 31.96
CA LEU A 90 23.63 25.27 33.37
C LEU A 90 25.04 25.57 33.89
N SER A 91 26.05 25.69 33.03
CA SER A 91 27.43 25.99 33.45
C SER A 91 27.58 27.36 34.13
N ALA A 92 26.63 28.27 33.91
CA ALA A 92 26.57 29.57 34.57
C ALA A 92 26.04 29.48 36.03
N LEU A 93 25.40 28.36 36.38
CA LEU A 93 24.69 28.16 37.66
C LEU A 93 25.30 27.03 38.50
N LEU A 94 25.97 26.07 37.86
CA LEU A 94 26.54 24.87 38.47
C LEU A 94 28.01 24.70 38.08
N GLU A 95 28.83 24.17 38.98
CA GLU A 95 30.21 23.81 38.67
C GLU A 95 30.25 22.50 37.85
N ARG A 96 30.63 22.60 36.57
CA ARG A 96 30.83 21.45 35.65
C ARG A 96 29.61 20.51 35.56
N PRO A 97 28.43 21.02 35.13
CA PRO A 97 27.25 20.17 34.96
C PRO A 97 27.52 19.11 33.87
N LEU A 98 27.04 17.90 34.12
CA LEU A 98 26.94 16.85 33.11
C LEU A 98 25.44 16.58 32.90
N VAL A 99 24.96 16.96 31.72
CA VAL A 99 23.57 16.73 31.31
C VAL A 99 23.55 15.50 30.40
N ASP A 100 22.44 14.76 30.48
CA ASP A 100 22.06 13.74 29.51
C ASP A 100 20.60 13.96 29.14
N VAL A 101 20.33 14.02 27.83
CA VAL A 101 18.99 14.23 27.29
C VAL A 101 18.58 12.99 26.50
N SER A 102 17.48 12.36 26.91
CA SER A 102 16.94 11.18 26.24
C SER A 102 15.46 11.34 25.91
N LEU A 103 15.02 10.71 24.82
CA LEU A 103 13.62 10.69 24.43
C LEU A 103 12.90 9.55 25.16
N VAL A 104 11.89 9.89 25.97
CA VAL A 104 11.04 8.92 26.67
C VAL A 104 9.94 8.43 25.73
N ALA A 105 9.28 9.35 25.04
CA ALA A 105 8.25 9.04 24.06
C ALA A 105 8.31 10.02 22.89
N ALA A 106 8.30 9.48 21.67
CA ALA A 106 8.14 10.26 20.45
C ALA A 106 6.67 10.67 20.27
N ARG A 107 6.44 11.85 19.69
CA ARG A 107 5.10 12.25 19.29
C ARG A 107 4.53 11.29 18.23
N PRO A 108 3.21 11.05 18.20
CA PRO A 108 2.59 10.31 17.11
C PRO A 108 2.78 11.03 15.77
N LEU A 109 3.23 10.31 14.75
CA LEU A 109 3.40 10.85 13.40
C LEU A 109 2.06 10.82 12.67
N ARG A 110 1.67 11.94 12.06
CA ARG A 110 0.48 12.04 11.21
C ARG A 110 0.89 12.06 9.76
N ILE A 111 0.52 11.02 9.02
CA ILE A 111 0.90 10.84 7.61
C ILE A 111 -0.37 10.71 6.78
N ALA A 112 -0.45 11.43 5.67
CA ALA A 112 -1.57 11.32 4.74
C ALA A 112 -1.21 10.38 3.60
N VAL A 113 -2.03 9.37 3.31
CA VAL A 113 -1.85 8.45 2.18
C VAL A 113 -3.01 8.62 1.23
N VAL A 114 -2.72 8.90 -0.04
CA VAL A 114 -3.73 9.17 -1.08
C VAL A 114 -3.32 8.55 -2.42
N GLY A 115 -4.31 8.38 -3.31
CA GLY A 115 -4.12 7.78 -4.63
C GLY A 115 -4.44 6.28 -4.65
N GLU A 116 -3.69 5.51 -5.44
CA GLU A 116 -3.89 4.08 -5.71
C GLU A 116 -3.44 3.17 -4.56
N VAL A 117 -4.14 3.27 -3.43
CA VAL A 117 -4.00 2.39 -2.26
C VAL A 117 -5.36 1.83 -1.86
N ASN A 118 -5.38 0.68 -1.20
CA ASN A 118 -6.65 0.05 -0.80
C ASN A 118 -7.42 0.85 0.25
N ARG A 119 -6.71 1.57 1.14
CA ARG A 119 -7.31 2.42 2.18
C ARG A 119 -6.66 3.80 2.20
N PRO A 120 -7.08 4.75 1.35
CA PRO A 120 -6.59 6.12 1.44
C PRO A 120 -7.10 6.79 2.72
N GLY A 121 -6.30 7.67 3.32
CA GLY A 121 -6.67 8.38 4.54
C GLY A 121 -5.50 8.92 5.34
N ALA A 122 -5.81 9.48 6.51
CA ALA A 122 -4.81 9.93 7.48
C ALA A 122 -4.47 8.79 8.45
N TYR A 123 -3.17 8.51 8.58
CA TYR A 123 -2.60 7.49 9.44
C TYR A 123 -1.88 8.17 10.61
N THR A 124 -2.13 7.69 11.82
CA THR A 124 -1.40 8.13 13.01
C THR A 124 -0.54 6.96 13.49
N LEU A 125 0.78 7.12 13.44
CA LEU A 125 1.73 6.11 13.90
C LEU A 125 2.30 6.52 15.25
N THR A 126 2.12 5.67 16.25
CA THR A 126 2.84 5.81 17.51
C THR A 126 4.21 5.18 17.34
N VAL A 127 5.26 5.99 17.41
CA VAL A 127 6.63 5.48 17.37
C VAL A 127 7.03 5.06 18.78
N GLY A 128 7.02 3.75 19.03
CA GLY A 128 7.51 3.22 20.30
C GLY A 128 9.02 3.40 20.39
N ALA A 129 9.53 3.83 21.55
CA ALA A 129 10.95 3.79 21.88
C ALA A 129 11.40 2.33 22.05
N GLY A 130 11.51 1.61 20.94
CA GLY A 130 11.97 0.24 20.88
C GLY A 130 13.45 0.20 20.52
N SER A 131 14.27 -0.36 21.41
CA SER A 131 15.63 -0.78 21.06
C SER A 131 15.53 -1.81 19.92
N VAL A 132 15.91 -1.41 18.72
CA VAL A 132 16.12 -2.35 17.62
C VAL A 132 17.40 -3.12 17.92
N THR A 133 17.29 -4.26 18.58
CA THR A 133 18.34 -5.29 18.56
C THR A 133 18.19 -6.11 17.29
N VAL A 134 18.70 -5.59 16.17
CA VAL A 134 19.17 -6.45 15.08
C VAL A 134 20.63 -6.75 15.41
N GLY A 135 20.93 -8.03 15.60
CA GLY A 135 22.17 -8.51 16.23
C GLY A 135 23.44 -7.80 15.76
N GLU A 136 24.15 -7.19 16.69
CA GLU A 136 25.49 -6.67 16.47
C GLU A 136 26.48 -7.47 17.31
N VAL A 137 27.28 -8.30 16.63
CA VAL A 137 28.49 -8.88 17.20
C VAL A 137 29.57 -7.82 17.06
N GLY A 138 29.76 -7.04 18.12
CA GLY A 138 31.01 -6.33 18.41
C GLY A 138 31.29 -5.04 17.66
N ALA A 139 30.73 -3.93 18.14
CA ALA A 139 31.43 -2.65 18.22
C ALA A 139 30.78 -1.75 19.29
N SER A 140 31.60 -1.13 20.12
CA SER A 140 31.24 -0.37 21.31
C SER A 140 30.75 1.05 21.02
N THR A 141 29.86 1.52 21.90
CA THR A 141 29.66 2.92 22.34
C THR A 141 29.15 3.94 21.31
N ALA A 142 27.87 3.84 20.98
CA ALA A 142 26.94 4.96 21.06
C ALA A 142 25.53 4.37 21.22
N SER A 143 24.94 4.49 22.41
CA SER A 143 23.54 4.10 22.65
C SER A 143 22.62 5.11 21.97
N SER A 144 22.66 5.18 20.64
CA SER A 144 21.67 5.90 19.85
C SER A 144 20.37 5.13 19.97
N LEU A 145 19.46 5.61 20.82
CA LEU A 145 18.07 5.19 20.81
C LEU A 145 17.55 5.36 19.37
N ARG A 146 17.52 4.27 18.60
CA ARG A 146 16.95 4.27 17.26
C ARG A 146 15.44 4.26 17.43
N VAL A 147 14.86 5.45 17.52
CA VAL A 147 13.43 5.65 17.31
C VAL A 147 13.13 5.09 15.91
N PRO A 148 12.33 4.01 15.77
CA PRO A 148 12.07 3.42 14.47
C PRO A 148 11.23 4.40 13.65
N ILE A 149 11.89 5.15 12.76
CA ILE A 149 11.23 6.06 11.83
C ILE A 149 10.55 5.18 10.78
N PRO A 150 9.22 5.33 10.56
CA PRO A 150 8.51 4.51 9.60
C PRO A 150 8.92 4.86 8.17
N SER A 151 8.87 3.88 7.28
CA SER A 151 9.17 4.06 5.86
C SER A 151 7.91 4.10 4.99
N VAL A 152 8.08 4.47 3.71
CA VAL A 152 6.99 4.45 2.72
C VAL A 152 6.35 3.08 2.64
N THR A 153 7.15 2.00 2.55
CA THR A 153 6.60 0.64 2.45
C THR A 153 5.76 0.26 3.66
N GLN A 154 6.23 0.57 4.87
CA GLN A 154 5.52 0.27 6.11
C GLN A 154 4.15 0.96 6.16
N ILE A 155 4.07 2.23 5.73
CA ILE A 155 2.81 2.95 5.67
C ILE A 155 1.88 2.40 4.59
N LEU A 156 2.40 2.07 3.40
CA LEU A 156 1.59 1.50 2.33
C LEU A 156 1.02 0.13 2.73
N GLN A 157 1.80 -0.70 3.42
CA GLN A 157 1.32 -1.95 4.01
C GLN A 157 0.23 -1.69 5.06
N GLY A 158 0.45 -0.71 5.96
CA GLY A 158 -0.56 -0.27 6.92
C GLY A 158 -1.86 0.23 6.27
N ALA A 159 -1.76 0.78 5.05
CA ALA A 159 -2.88 1.19 4.21
C ALA A 159 -3.57 0.04 3.46
N GLY A 160 -3.24 -1.21 3.79
CA GLY A 160 -3.77 -2.40 3.11
C GLY A 160 -3.13 -2.66 1.75
N GLY A 161 -1.96 -2.09 1.50
CA GLY A 161 -1.23 -2.22 0.25
C GLY A 161 -1.71 -1.29 -0.87
N ILE A 162 -0.99 -1.33 -1.98
CA ILE A 162 -1.30 -0.62 -3.23
C ILE A 162 -2.40 -1.34 -4.01
N THR A 163 -3.11 -0.61 -4.88
CA THR A 163 -3.97 -1.26 -5.89
C THR A 163 -3.13 -1.74 -7.06
N GLU A 164 -3.70 -2.61 -7.90
CA GLU A 164 -3.05 -3.07 -9.13
C GLU A 164 -2.97 -2.00 -10.23
N LEU A 165 -3.67 -0.89 -10.03
CA LEU A 165 -3.59 0.27 -10.91
C LEU A 165 -2.54 1.28 -10.45
N ALA A 166 -1.79 0.99 -9.38
CA ALA A 166 -0.77 1.88 -8.85
C ALA A 166 0.45 1.97 -9.78
N ASP A 167 0.89 3.20 -10.08
CA ASP A 167 2.19 3.46 -10.68
C ASP A 167 3.25 3.58 -9.57
N ILE A 168 3.85 2.45 -9.23
CA ILE A 168 4.84 2.40 -8.15
C ILE A 168 6.22 2.93 -8.54
N ARG A 169 6.42 3.31 -9.81
CA ARG A 169 7.68 3.92 -10.26
C ARG A 169 7.77 5.40 -9.95
N ARG A 170 6.63 6.02 -9.63
CA ARG A 170 6.50 7.47 -9.44
C ARG A 170 5.73 7.82 -8.18
N VAL A 171 5.92 7.03 -7.12
CA VAL A 171 5.36 7.34 -5.79
C VAL A 171 5.94 8.67 -5.32
N GLN A 172 5.10 9.57 -4.84
CA GLN A 172 5.53 10.90 -4.41
C GLN A 172 5.36 11.05 -2.91
N VAL A 173 6.42 11.47 -2.23
CA VAL A 173 6.39 11.89 -0.83
C VAL A 173 6.53 13.40 -0.76
N ARG A 174 5.54 14.07 -0.20
CA ARG A 174 5.48 15.52 -0.03
C ARG A 174 5.69 15.84 1.45
N ARG A 175 6.82 16.47 1.75
CA ARG A 175 7.22 16.88 3.09
C ARG A 175 6.95 18.36 3.34
N PRO A 176 6.15 18.73 4.35
CA PRO A 176 5.98 20.13 4.72
C PRO A 176 7.31 20.73 5.21
N GLN A 177 7.55 22.00 4.90
CA GLN A 177 8.73 22.70 5.42
C GLN A 177 8.38 23.44 6.72
N PRO A 178 9.22 23.39 7.76
CA PRO A 178 8.98 24.08 9.03
C PRO A 178 8.82 25.60 8.89
N ASN A 179 9.44 26.20 7.87
CA ASN A 179 9.38 27.64 7.60
C ASN A 179 8.08 28.09 6.89
N GLY A 180 7.12 27.18 6.67
CA GLY A 180 5.90 27.46 5.91
C GLY A 180 6.11 27.60 4.40
N GLY A 181 7.30 27.24 3.90
CA GLY A 181 7.63 27.21 2.48
C GLY A 181 6.87 26.11 1.72
N PRO A 182 6.96 26.09 0.37
CA PRO A 182 6.31 25.07 -0.44
C PRO A 182 6.79 23.67 -0.03
N PRO A 183 5.91 22.65 0.06
CA PRO A 183 6.33 21.31 0.44
C PRO A 183 7.44 20.77 -0.47
N GLN A 184 8.47 20.17 0.13
CA GLN A 184 9.50 19.47 -0.60
C GLN A 184 8.91 18.16 -1.13
N SER A 185 9.14 17.85 -2.41
CA SER A 185 8.60 16.64 -3.03
C SER A 185 9.74 15.69 -3.41
N PHE A 186 9.58 14.41 -3.07
CA PHE A 186 10.50 13.34 -3.36
C PHE A 186 9.79 12.31 -4.23
N THR A 187 10.40 11.92 -5.33
CA THR A 187 9.90 10.81 -6.16
C THR A 187 10.65 9.55 -5.74
N VAL A 188 9.89 8.47 -5.57
CA VAL A 188 10.35 7.17 -5.13
C VAL A 188 9.95 6.14 -6.18
N ASN A 189 10.89 5.29 -6.58
CA ASN A 189 10.65 4.17 -7.47
C ASN A 189 10.62 2.85 -6.67
N LEU A 190 9.43 2.47 -6.17
CA LEU A 190 9.27 1.22 -5.43
C LEU A 190 9.36 -0.02 -6.33
N TRP A 191 9.34 0.13 -7.66
CA TRP A 191 9.61 -0.98 -8.57
C TRP A 191 11.05 -1.47 -8.42
N ASP A 192 12.01 -0.55 -8.29
CA ASP A 192 13.43 -0.89 -8.11
C ASP A 192 13.66 -1.54 -6.73
N LEU A 193 12.86 -1.16 -5.72
CA LEU A 193 12.86 -1.85 -4.43
C LEU A 193 12.45 -3.33 -4.57
N ILE A 194 11.41 -3.62 -5.36
CA ILE A 194 10.91 -4.99 -5.55
C ILE A 194 11.87 -5.82 -6.42
N GLN A 195 12.31 -5.25 -7.54
CA GLN A 195 13.10 -5.99 -8.53
C GLN A 195 14.59 -6.07 -8.20
N GLU A 196 15.16 -4.99 -7.67
CA GLU A 196 16.61 -4.85 -7.46
C GLU A 196 16.97 -4.90 -5.97
N GLY A 197 15.97 -4.83 -5.07
CA GLY A 197 16.21 -4.74 -3.63
C GLY A 197 16.78 -3.39 -3.20
N ASP A 198 16.59 -2.34 -3.99
CA ASP A 198 17.12 -1.01 -3.71
C ASP A 198 16.40 -0.34 -2.53
N LEU A 199 16.98 -0.50 -1.34
CA LEU A 199 16.48 0.09 -0.10
C LEU A 199 16.56 1.62 -0.08
N GLU A 200 17.30 2.28 -0.98
CA GLU A 200 17.35 3.75 -1.05
C GLU A 200 16.02 4.35 -1.50
N GLN A 201 15.18 3.55 -2.17
CA GLN A 201 13.83 3.89 -2.58
C GLN A 201 12.85 3.86 -1.40
N ASP A 202 13.11 3.11 -0.33
CA ASP A 202 12.20 3.07 0.82
C ASP A 202 12.42 4.28 1.75
N LEU A 203 11.91 5.44 1.33
CA LEU A 203 12.12 6.71 2.02
C LEU A 203 11.52 6.69 3.43
N LEU A 204 12.29 7.19 4.40
CA LEU A 204 11.82 7.42 5.77
C LEU A 204 10.86 8.61 5.84
N LEU A 205 9.79 8.44 6.62
CA LEU A 205 8.68 9.37 6.75
C LEU A 205 8.73 10.13 8.07
N PHE A 206 8.32 11.39 8.00
CA PHE A 206 8.27 12.29 9.14
C PHE A 206 6.84 12.79 9.35
N ASP A 207 6.63 13.43 10.49
CA ASP A 207 5.34 14.03 10.83
C ASP A 207 4.91 15.04 9.76
N GLY A 208 3.65 14.95 9.33
CA GLY A 208 3.07 15.80 8.30
C GLY A 208 3.36 15.38 6.86
N ASP A 209 4.16 14.33 6.61
CA ASP A 209 4.40 13.82 5.27
C ASP A 209 3.09 13.37 4.59
N SER A 210 2.98 13.61 3.28
CA SER A 210 1.89 13.10 2.44
C SER A 210 2.45 12.22 1.33
N ILE A 211 1.94 11.00 1.24
CA ILE A 211 2.26 10.03 0.20
C ILE A 211 1.15 10.04 -0.84
N PHE A 212 1.53 10.24 -2.09
CA PHE A 212 0.65 10.13 -3.24
C PHE A 212 1.13 9.00 -4.15
N VAL A 213 0.26 8.00 -4.33
CA VAL A 213 0.48 6.88 -5.25
C VAL A 213 -0.32 7.16 -6.54
N PRO A 214 0.33 7.48 -7.67
CA PRO A 214 -0.38 7.80 -8.89
C PRO A 214 -1.06 6.57 -9.51
N THR A 215 -2.07 6.82 -10.35
CA THR A 215 -2.66 5.78 -11.21
C THR A 215 -1.79 5.55 -12.45
N ALA A 216 -1.54 4.28 -12.76
CA ALA A 216 -0.85 3.83 -13.97
C ALA A 216 -1.69 4.12 -15.21
N LEU A 217 -1.05 4.66 -16.25
CA LEU A 217 -1.69 4.92 -17.54
C LEU A 217 -1.94 3.63 -18.32
N GLU A 218 -1.02 2.67 -18.18
CA GLU A 218 -1.08 1.34 -18.76
C GLU A 218 -0.61 0.33 -17.72
N VAL A 219 -1.31 -0.80 -17.61
CA VAL A 219 -0.95 -1.89 -16.70
C VAL A 219 -0.58 -3.09 -17.55
N ALA A 220 0.71 -3.39 -17.67
CA ALA A 220 1.16 -4.61 -18.31
C ALA A 220 0.72 -5.82 -17.47
N THR A 221 0.15 -6.85 -18.10
CA THR A 221 -0.38 -8.02 -17.38
C THR A 221 0.70 -8.76 -16.59
N THR A 222 1.90 -8.89 -17.14
CA THR A 222 3.05 -9.48 -16.44
C THR A 222 3.45 -8.69 -15.19
N GLU A 223 3.45 -7.36 -15.29
CA GLU A 223 3.79 -6.49 -14.17
C GLU A 223 2.73 -6.57 -13.06
N ALA A 224 1.45 -6.61 -13.41
CA ALA A 224 0.38 -6.76 -12.43
C ALA A 224 0.51 -8.06 -11.61
N ILE A 225 0.95 -9.16 -12.23
CA ILE A 225 1.16 -10.44 -11.55
C ILE A 225 2.33 -10.35 -10.55
N GLU A 226 3.44 -9.74 -10.96
CA GLU A 226 4.60 -9.50 -10.09
C GLU A 226 4.22 -8.61 -8.91
N LEU A 227 3.54 -7.49 -9.17
CA LEU A 227 3.03 -6.59 -8.13
C LEU A 227 2.12 -7.32 -7.16
N ALA A 228 1.14 -8.08 -7.65
CA ALA A 228 0.19 -8.82 -6.82
C ALA A 228 0.85 -9.82 -5.86
N SER A 229 2.08 -10.26 -6.15
CA SER A 229 2.88 -11.12 -5.27
C SER A 229 3.82 -10.38 -4.33
N ALA A 230 3.98 -9.06 -4.50
CA ALA A 230 4.88 -8.24 -3.70
C ALA A 230 4.33 -8.00 -2.28
N ASN A 231 5.24 -7.70 -1.35
CA ASN A 231 4.90 -7.34 0.02
C ASN A 231 4.15 -5.99 0.15
N LEU A 232 3.96 -5.27 -0.97
CA LEU A 232 3.21 -4.02 -1.04
C LEU A 232 1.77 -4.21 -1.51
N SER A 233 1.41 -5.40 -2.02
CA SER A 233 0.06 -5.71 -2.48
C SER A 233 -0.83 -6.22 -1.35
N PRO A 234 -2.16 -6.11 -1.49
CA PRO A 234 -3.10 -6.58 -0.48
C PRO A 234 -2.98 -8.10 -0.33
N THR A 235 -3.18 -8.60 0.90
CA THR A 235 -3.15 -10.04 1.19
C THR A 235 -4.36 -10.80 0.64
N GLN A 236 -5.41 -10.07 0.25
CA GLN A 236 -6.63 -10.61 -0.35
C GLN A 236 -7.19 -9.59 -1.36
N ILE A 237 -7.82 -10.11 -2.41
CA ILE A 237 -8.62 -9.35 -3.37
C ILE A 237 -10.09 -9.71 -3.15
N THR A 238 -10.98 -8.74 -3.35
CA THR A 238 -12.42 -8.99 -3.31
C THR A 238 -12.96 -9.00 -4.73
N VAL A 239 -13.57 -10.12 -5.12
CA VAL A 239 -14.19 -10.32 -6.44
C VAL A 239 -15.68 -10.57 -6.24
N ASN A 240 -16.53 -10.04 -7.11
CA ASN A 240 -17.96 -10.34 -7.07
C ASN A 240 -18.29 -11.44 -8.08
N VAL A 241 -18.77 -12.58 -7.61
CA VAL A 241 -19.24 -13.67 -8.48
C VAL A 241 -20.76 -13.66 -8.50
N VAL A 242 -21.36 -13.48 -9.67
CA VAL A 242 -22.81 -13.35 -9.85
C VAL A 242 -23.31 -14.28 -10.95
N GLY A 243 -24.63 -14.47 -11.01
CA GLY A 243 -25.27 -15.37 -11.96
C GLY A 243 -25.41 -16.80 -11.41
N GLU A 244 -25.26 -17.79 -12.29
CA GLU A 244 -25.62 -19.19 -12.03
C GLU A 244 -24.55 -20.00 -11.26
N VAL A 245 -24.15 -19.46 -10.11
CA VAL A 245 -23.29 -20.16 -9.14
C VAL A 245 -24.09 -20.59 -7.92
N ARG A 246 -23.56 -21.52 -7.12
CA ARG A 246 -24.25 -21.98 -5.90
C ARG A 246 -24.29 -20.93 -4.79
N ARG A 247 -23.24 -20.11 -4.67
CA ARG A 247 -23.12 -19.05 -3.67
C ARG A 247 -22.69 -17.73 -4.34
N PRO A 248 -23.62 -17.00 -4.98
CA PRO A 248 -23.31 -15.69 -5.55
C PRO A 248 -23.04 -14.66 -4.45
N GLY A 249 -22.20 -13.67 -4.76
CA GLY A 249 -21.85 -12.57 -3.86
C GLY A 249 -20.38 -12.17 -3.94
N ALA A 250 -19.98 -11.31 -3.01
CA ALA A 250 -18.59 -10.91 -2.82
C ALA A 250 -17.78 -12.05 -2.21
N LEU A 251 -16.59 -12.28 -2.74
CA LEU A 251 -15.69 -13.35 -2.35
C LEU A 251 -14.28 -12.78 -2.14
N ASP A 252 -13.71 -13.06 -0.97
CA ASP A 252 -12.33 -12.74 -0.66
C ASP A 252 -11.42 -13.88 -1.11
N LEU A 253 -10.50 -13.58 -2.01
CA LEU A 253 -9.58 -14.52 -2.64
C LEU A 253 -8.14 -14.08 -2.45
N PRO A 254 -7.17 -15.01 -2.45
CA PRO A 254 -5.76 -14.65 -2.59
C PRO A 254 -5.52 -13.85 -3.89
N PRO A 255 -4.52 -12.95 -3.92
CA PRO A 255 -4.05 -12.35 -5.17
C PRO A 255 -3.63 -13.41 -6.20
N ASN A 256 -3.65 -13.04 -7.48
CA ASN A 256 -3.34 -13.95 -8.60
C ASN A 256 -4.27 -15.18 -8.72
N THR A 257 -5.44 -15.18 -8.07
CA THR A 257 -6.44 -16.25 -8.22
C THR A 257 -7.02 -16.24 -9.64
N PRO A 258 -7.00 -17.36 -10.38
CA PRO A 258 -7.58 -17.43 -11.72
C PRO A 258 -9.11 -17.44 -11.71
N LEU A 259 -9.70 -17.06 -12.85
CA LEU A 259 -11.15 -16.97 -13.07
C LEU A 259 -11.90 -18.23 -12.63
N ASN A 260 -11.44 -19.41 -13.05
CA ASN A 260 -12.13 -20.67 -12.73
C ASN A 260 -12.13 -21.00 -11.23
N GLN A 261 -11.06 -20.66 -10.51
CA GLN A 261 -10.94 -20.92 -9.09
C GLN A 261 -11.91 -20.05 -8.27
N ALA A 262 -12.22 -18.83 -8.72
CA ALA A 262 -13.26 -18.01 -8.09
C ALA A 262 -14.64 -18.64 -8.21
N ILE A 263 -14.98 -19.23 -9.37
CA ILE A 263 -16.25 -19.94 -9.58
C ILE A 263 -16.33 -21.15 -8.65
N LEU A 264 -15.25 -21.92 -8.55
CA LEU A 264 -15.17 -23.05 -7.62
C LEU A 264 -15.33 -22.60 -6.16
N ALA A 265 -14.68 -21.50 -5.77
CA ALA A 265 -14.80 -20.93 -4.44
C ALA A 265 -16.23 -20.38 -4.15
N ALA A 266 -16.93 -19.90 -5.16
CA ALA A 266 -18.38 -19.59 -5.13
C ALA A 266 -19.28 -20.84 -5.04
N GLY A 267 -18.70 -22.03 -4.80
CA GLY A 267 -19.42 -23.29 -4.66
C GLY A 267 -19.65 -24.04 -5.97
N GLY A 268 -19.03 -23.57 -7.06
CA GLY A 268 -19.20 -24.13 -8.40
C GLY A 268 -20.51 -23.69 -9.04
N LEU A 269 -20.76 -24.27 -10.21
CA LEU A 269 -21.96 -24.04 -11.01
C LEU A 269 -23.20 -24.65 -10.33
N ASN A 270 -24.34 -23.99 -10.49
CA ASN A 270 -25.63 -24.57 -10.14
C ASN A 270 -26.23 -25.32 -11.35
N SER A 271 -27.41 -25.94 -11.21
CA SER A 271 -28.02 -26.75 -12.27
C SER A 271 -28.59 -25.96 -13.46
N ARG A 272 -28.60 -24.63 -13.38
CA ARG A 272 -29.12 -23.73 -14.42
C ARG A 272 -28.01 -23.07 -15.24
N ALA A 273 -26.77 -23.13 -14.75
CA ALA A 273 -25.60 -22.52 -15.36
C ALA A 273 -25.34 -23.04 -16.78
N ASP A 274 -24.80 -22.16 -17.61
CA ASP A 274 -24.14 -22.56 -18.85
C ASP A 274 -22.73 -23.08 -18.49
N ASP A 275 -22.42 -24.31 -18.88
CA ASP A 275 -21.06 -24.86 -18.75
C ASP A 275 -20.10 -24.24 -19.79
N LEU A 276 -20.60 -23.39 -20.70
CA LEU A 276 -19.85 -22.95 -21.89
C LEU A 276 -19.31 -21.52 -21.82
N SER A 277 -19.93 -20.57 -21.09
CA SER A 277 -19.42 -19.19 -21.08
C SER A 277 -19.53 -18.44 -19.76
N VAL A 278 -18.47 -17.69 -19.47
CA VAL A 278 -18.34 -16.82 -18.30
C VAL A 278 -17.83 -15.46 -18.75
N GLU A 279 -18.35 -14.42 -18.13
CA GLU A 279 -18.00 -13.05 -18.45
C GLU A 279 -17.14 -12.39 -17.37
N LEU A 280 -15.97 -11.97 -17.83
CA LEU A 280 -14.98 -11.06 -17.29
C LEU A 280 -15.37 -9.57 -17.30
N ILE A 281 -15.94 -8.98 -16.24
CA ILE A 281 -16.10 -7.51 -16.15
C ILE A 281 -15.00 -6.92 -15.26
N ARG A 282 -14.19 -6.01 -15.81
CA ARG A 282 -13.07 -5.35 -15.12
C ARG A 282 -13.09 -3.84 -15.33
N LEU A 283 -12.88 -3.09 -14.26
CA LEU A 283 -12.79 -1.62 -14.30
C LEU A 283 -11.41 -1.17 -14.83
N LYS A 284 -11.42 -0.18 -15.73
CA LYS A 284 -10.21 0.49 -16.22
C LYS A 284 -9.88 1.73 -15.37
N PRO A 285 -8.62 2.19 -15.37
CA PRO A 285 -8.21 3.45 -14.75
C PRO A 285 -9.07 4.67 -15.14
N ASN A 286 -9.62 4.69 -16.36
CA ASN A 286 -10.46 5.79 -16.86
C ASN A 286 -11.95 5.68 -16.46
N GLY A 287 -12.31 4.74 -15.58
CA GLY A 287 -13.68 4.51 -15.13
C GLY A 287 -14.57 3.74 -16.10
N THR A 288 -14.08 3.36 -17.28
CA THR A 288 -14.81 2.47 -18.20
C THR A 288 -14.61 1.01 -17.80
N VAL A 289 -15.52 0.12 -18.21
CA VAL A 289 -15.37 -1.32 -17.98
C VAL A 289 -14.90 -2.02 -19.25
N ILE A 290 -14.09 -3.05 -19.10
CA ILE A 290 -13.91 -4.06 -20.14
C ILE A 290 -14.72 -5.29 -19.79
N GLN A 291 -15.35 -5.84 -20.81
CA GLN A 291 -16.14 -7.05 -20.75
C GLN A 291 -15.47 -8.05 -21.69
N ARG A 292 -15.07 -9.21 -21.16
CA ARG A 292 -14.45 -10.31 -21.92
C ARG A 292 -15.20 -11.60 -21.64
N GLU A 293 -15.58 -12.31 -22.69
CA GLU A 293 -16.19 -13.63 -22.56
C GLU A 293 -15.12 -14.72 -22.66
N PHE A 294 -15.23 -15.74 -21.81
CA PHE A 294 -14.32 -16.87 -21.74
C PHE A 294 -15.10 -18.18 -21.86
N ALA A 295 -14.55 -19.13 -22.61
CA ALA A 295 -15.05 -20.49 -22.60
C ALA A 295 -14.73 -21.14 -21.25
N LEU A 296 -15.75 -21.58 -20.51
CA LEU A 296 -15.55 -22.09 -19.16
C LEU A 296 -14.95 -23.51 -19.20
N ASP A 297 -13.78 -23.65 -18.58
CA ASP A 297 -13.16 -24.94 -18.31
C ASP A 297 -12.60 -24.95 -16.90
N LEU A 298 -13.27 -25.69 -16.01
CA LEU A 298 -12.91 -25.79 -14.60
C LEU A 298 -11.64 -26.61 -14.35
N SER A 299 -11.09 -27.27 -15.39
CA SER A 299 -9.86 -28.05 -15.33
C SER A 299 -8.65 -27.31 -15.90
N GLN A 300 -8.85 -26.15 -16.54
CA GLN A 300 -7.75 -25.38 -17.12
C GLN A 300 -6.81 -24.77 -16.07
N ASN A 301 -5.52 -24.78 -16.42
CA ASN A 301 -4.50 -24.05 -15.68
C ASN A 301 -4.60 -22.53 -15.95
N LEU A 302 -3.78 -21.75 -15.24
CA LEU A 302 -3.66 -20.30 -15.46
C LEU A 302 -3.26 -19.99 -16.91
N ASN A 303 -4.03 -19.13 -17.59
CA ASN A 303 -3.75 -18.65 -18.93
C ASN A 303 -4.43 -17.31 -19.17
N GLU A 304 -3.70 -16.24 -19.51
CA GLU A 304 -4.29 -14.89 -19.69
C GLU A 304 -5.34 -14.78 -20.82
N GLU A 305 -5.31 -15.68 -21.79
CA GLU A 305 -6.28 -15.70 -22.90
C GLU A 305 -7.57 -16.44 -22.53
N THR A 306 -7.48 -17.56 -21.80
CA THR A 306 -8.62 -18.46 -21.55
C THR A 306 -9.05 -18.55 -20.08
N ASN A 307 -8.15 -18.32 -19.14
CA ASN A 307 -8.36 -18.40 -17.69
C ASN A 307 -7.48 -17.36 -16.96
N PRO A 308 -7.74 -16.06 -17.11
CA PRO A 308 -6.88 -15.00 -16.61
C PRO A 308 -6.91 -14.90 -15.08
N THR A 309 -5.88 -14.28 -14.52
CA THR A 309 -5.91 -13.85 -13.11
C THR A 309 -6.98 -12.79 -12.87
N LEU A 310 -7.63 -12.89 -11.73
CA LEU A 310 -8.61 -11.93 -11.24
C LEU A 310 -7.92 -10.81 -10.47
N ARG A 311 -8.55 -9.65 -10.52
CA ARG A 311 -8.13 -8.42 -9.89
C ARG A 311 -9.10 -7.99 -8.82
N ASN A 312 -8.63 -7.19 -7.88
CA ASN A 312 -9.53 -6.57 -6.92
C ASN A 312 -10.64 -5.80 -7.65
N THR A 313 -11.88 -5.93 -7.19
CA THR A 313 -13.11 -5.34 -7.77
C THR A 313 -13.60 -5.93 -9.10
N ASP A 314 -12.97 -6.99 -9.61
CA ASP A 314 -13.49 -7.71 -10.76
C ASP A 314 -14.88 -8.29 -10.48
N VAL A 315 -15.70 -8.37 -11.53
CA VAL A 315 -17.00 -9.04 -11.49
C VAL A 315 -16.98 -10.20 -12.47
N VAL A 316 -17.31 -11.38 -11.96
CA VAL A 316 -17.43 -12.62 -12.72
C VAL A 316 -18.90 -12.95 -12.87
N VAL A 317 -19.41 -12.94 -14.09
CA VAL A 317 -20.81 -13.28 -14.38
C VAL A 317 -20.86 -14.67 -15.01
N VAL A 318 -21.55 -15.60 -14.36
CA VAL A 318 -21.83 -16.93 -14.90
C VAL A 318 -23.20 -16.90 -15.56
N ASN A 319 -23.22 -17.09 -16.87
CA ASN A 319 -24.45 -16.99 -17.67
C ASN A 319 -25.34 -18.23 -17.46
N PRO A 320 -26.68 -18.08 -17.60
CA PRO A 320 -27.59 -19.20 -17.62
C PRO A 320 -27.54 -19.94 -18.95
N SER A 321 -27.73 -21.26 -18.90
CA SER A 321 -27.80 -22.12 -20.08
C SER A 321 -28.93 -21.71 -21.04
N VAL A 322 -28.76 -21.99 -22.33
CA VAL A 322 -29.78 -21.73 -23.37
C VAL A 322 -31.14 -22.35 -23.03
N LEU A 323 -31.14 -23.52 -22.38
CA LEU A 323 -32.35 -24.19 -21.91
C LEU A 323 -33.02 -23.47 -20.73
N ALA A 324 -32.25 -22.86 -19.81
CA ALA A 324 -32.78 -22.07 -18.72
C ALA A 324 -33.43 -20.76 -19.23
N GLN A 325 -32.80 -20.09 -20.19
CA GLN A 325 -33.33 -18.84 -20.78
C GLN A 325 -34.66 -19.05 -21.52
N THR A 326 -34.82 -20.19 -22.20
CA THR A 326 -36.06 -20.56 -22.90
C THR A 326 -37.17 -21.02 -21.94
N ALA A 327 -36.82 -21.67 -20.82
CA ALA A 327 -37.78 -22.01 -19.77
C ALA A 327 -38.37 -20.76 -19.10
N ASP A 328 -37.54 -19.76 -18.77
CA ASP A 328 -37.99 -18.52 -18.12
C ASP A 328 -38.92 -17.70 -19.02
N THR A 329 -38.67 -17.69 -20.33
CA THR A 329 -39.55 -17.00 -21.30
C THR A 329 -40.88 -17.73 -21.50
N LEU A 330 -40.91 -19.06 -21.46
CA LEU A 330 -42.16 -19.83 -21.52
C LEU A 330 -43.00 -19.64 -20.26
N ASP A 331 -42.40 -19.60 -19.07
CA ASP A 331 -43.16 -19.41 -17.82
C ASP A 331 -43.84 -18.03 -17.77
N VAL A 332 -43.17 -16.97 -18.23
CA VAL A 332 -43.75 -15.63 -18.35
C VAL A 332 -44.94 -15.61 -19.33
N ILE A 333 -44.88 -16.37 -20.43
CA ILE A 333 -45.95 -16.42 -21.45
C ILE A 333 -47.13 -17.29 -20.99
N VAL A 334 -46.87 -18.37 -20.26
CA VAL A 334 -47.92 -19.33 -19.85
C VAL A 334 -48.57 -18.94 -18.51
N SER A 335 -47.88 -18.18 -17.66
CA SER A 335 -48.39 -17.70 -16.37
C SER A 335 -49.78 -17.02 -16.39
N PRO A 336 -50.18 -16.19 -17.40
CA PRO A 336 -51.54 -15.66 -17.48
C PRO A 336 -52.61 -16.67 -17.94
N LEU A 337 -52.22 -17.83 -18.48
CA LEU A 337 -53.14 -18.89 -18.95
C LEU A 337 -53.48 -19.91 -17.85
N SER A 338 -52.71 -19.95 -16.76
CA SER A 338 -52.92 -20.81 -15.59
C SER A 338 -54.31 -20.69 -14.94
N PRO A 339 -54.91 -19.49 -14.75
CA PRO A 339 -56.28 -19.39 -14.25
C PRO A 339 -57.36 -19.82 -15.26
N LEU A 340 -57.06 -19.84 -16.58
CA LEU A 340 -58.00 -20.30 -17.61
C LEU A 340 -58.10 -21.83 -17.68
N LEU A 341 -57.04 -22.55 -17.33
CA LEU A 341 -57.05 -24.03 -17.28
C LEU A 341 -57.79 -24.59 -16.05
N LEU A 342 -57.97 -23.78 -15.00
CA LEU A 342 -58.84 -24.14 -13.85
C LEU A 342 -60.33 -24.02 -14.16
N LEU A 343 -60.73 -23.23 -15.17
CA LEU A 343 -62.13 -23.13 -15.63
C LEU A 343 -62.59 -24.36 -16.43
N LEU A 344 -61.66 -25.13 -17.00
CA LEU A 344 -61.96 -26.35 -17.75
C LEU A 344 -62.10 -27.61 -16.88
N ARG A 345 -61.81 -27.54 -15.58
CA ARG A 345 -62.07 -28.64 -14.60
C ARG A 345 -63.36 -28.49 -13.80
N VAL A 346 -64.18 -27.48 -14.11
CA VAL A 346 -65.50 -27.28 -13.47
C VAL A 346 -66.63 -28.02 -14.21
N PHE A 347 -66.31 -28.75 -15.29
CA PHE A 347 -67.27 -29.52 -16.09
C PHE A 347 -66.98 -31.04 -16.13
N ASP A 348 -66.60 -31.62 -14.99
CA ASP A 348 -66.69 -33.08 -14.75
C ASP A 348 -67.44 -33.36 -13.43
#